data_AF-A0A420XT53-F1
#
_entry.id   AF-A0A420XT53-F1
#
_cell.length_a   1.000
_cell.length_b   1.000
_cell.length_c   1.000
_cell.angle_alpha   90.00
_cell.angle_beta   90.00
_cell.angle_gamma   90.00
#
_symmetry.space_group_name_H-M   'P 1'
#
loop_
_entity.id
_entity.type
_entity.pdbx_description
1 polymer ?
#
loop_
_entity_poly.entity_id
_entity_poly.type
_entity_poly.pdbx_seq_one_letter_code
_entity_poly.pdbx_strand_id
1 'polypeptide(L)'
;MNAIRVRQESDADSLAVGGDRAAAERDEAKRRRPSVIVKPDLRLQDPAALAEIELFGEVMVAAASSDHPLSPDELDEVLGLVEH
;
A
#
# COMPACT_ATOMS: atom_id res chain seq x y z
N MET A 1 40.36 -9.71 -69.65
CA MET A 1 39.69 -8.41 -69.89
C MET A 1 38.70 -8.17 -68.77
N ASN A 2 38.89 -7.07 -68.04
CA ASN A 2 38.15 -6.68 -66.84
C ASN A 2 36.94 -5.81 -67.23
N ALA A 3 35.83 -5.93 -66.50
CA ALA A 3 34.90 -4.82 -66.31
C ALA A 3 34.19 -4.96 -64.95
N ILE A 4 34.63 -4.15 -63.99
CA ILE A 4 33.97 -3.85 -62.73
C ILE A 4 33.31 -2.46 -62.89
N ARG A 5 32.06 -2.31 -62.45
CA ARG A 5 31.40 -1.03 -62.12
C ARG A 5 30.23 -1.35 -61.15
N VAL A 6 30.42 -1.31 -59.83
CA VAL A 6 30.30 -0.19 -58.86
C VAL A 6 28.85 0.27 -58.56
N ARG A 7 28.36 -0.14 -57.37
CA ARG A 7 27.56 0.49 -56.28
C ARG A 7 26.30 1.34 -56.54
N GLN A 8 25.23 1.09 -55.76
CA GLN A 8 24.71 1.86 -54.58
C GLN A 8 23.24 1.40 -54.29
N GLU A 9 22.94 0.85 -53.11
CA GLU A 9 22.35 1.46 -51.88
C GLU A 9 20.82 1.68 -51.88
N SER A 10 20.18 1.14 -50.82
CA SER A 10 18.97 1.64 -50.10
C SER A 10 17.65 1.84 -50.86
N ASP A 11 16.45 1.62 -50.31
CA ASP A 11 15.96 1.39 -48.95
C ASP A 11 14.62 0.63 -49.00
N ALA A 12 14.30 0.01 -47.88
CA ALA A 12 12.97 -0.15 -47.29
C ALA A 12 11.80 -0.51 -48.21
N ASP A 13 11.27 -1.73 -48.06
CA ASP A 13 9.97 -1.93 -47.42
C ASP A 13 9.74 -3.44 -47.21
N SER A 14 8.77 -3.79 -46.37
CA SER A 14 8.15 -5.10 -46.23
C SER A 14 8.58 -5.96 -45.04
N LEU A 15 7.94 -5.64 -43.91
CA LEU A 15 7.07 -6.56 -43.18
C LEU A 15 7.68 -7.89 -42.68
N ALA A 16 8.09 -7.88 -41.42
CA ALA A 16 7.91 -9.00 -40.51
C ALA A 16 7.55 -8.48 -39.11
N VAL A 17 6.31 -8.00 -38.98
CA VAL A 17 5.65 -7.86 -37.68
C VAL A 17 5.36 -9.27 -37.17
N GLY A 18 6.11 -9.74 -36.18
CA GLY A 18 5.84 -11.05 -35.62
C GLY A 18 6.93 -11.55 -34.70
N GLY A 19 7.17 -10.87 -33.58
CA GLY A 19 8.21 -11.34 -32.66
C GLY A 19 8.24 -10.72 -31.27
N ASP A 20 7.24 -9.94 -30.83
CA ASP A 20 7.32 -9.39 -29.47
C ASP A 20 5.98 -9.01 -28.81
N ARG A 21 4.85 -9.58 -29.24
CA ARG A 21 3.57 -9.40 -28.52
C ARG A 21 3.43 -10.33 -27.32
N ALA A 22 4.02 -11.52 -27.40
CA ALA A 22 3.90 -12.54 -26.36
C ALA A 22 4.76 -12.26 -25.11
N ALA A 23 5.79 -11.41 -25.20
CA ALA A 23 6.59 -10.99 -24.04
C ALA A 23 5.94 -9.81 -23.32
N ALA A 24 5.41 -8.83 -24.06
CA ALA A 24 4.69 -7.69 -23.51
C ALA A 24 3.40 -8.11 -22.74
N GLU A 25 2.67 -9.13 -23.22
CA GLU A 25 1.49 -9.67 -22.51
C GLU A 25 1.84 -10.36 -21.18
N ARG A 26 3.03 -10.99 -21.10
CA ARG A 26 3.50 -11.64 -19.86
C ARG A 26 3.89 -10.63 -18.79
N ASP A 27 4.30 -9.43 -19.19
CA ASP A 27 4.71 -8.34 -18.30
C ASP A 27 3.52 -7.50 -17.79
N GLU A 28 2.40 -7.50 -18.53
CA GLU A 28 1.11 -6.93 -18.09
C GLU A 28 0.46 -7.81 -17.00
N ALA A 29 0.54 -9.14 -17.15
CA ALA A 29 0.00 -10.10 -16.17
C ALA A 29 0.67 -10.02 -14.79
N LYS A 30 1.88 -9.43 -14.71
CA LYS A 30 2.69 -9.31 -13.50
C LYS A 30 2.40 -8.03 -12.69
N ARG A 31 1.63 -7.08 -13.26
CA ARG A 31 1.30 -5.79 -12.62
C ARG A 31 -0.02 -5.75 -11.87
N ARG A 32 -0.75 -6.87 -11.82
CA ARG A 32 -1.88 -7.03 -10.90
C ARG A 32 -1.33 -7.30 -9.50
N ARG A 33 -1.01 -6.23 -8.77
CA ARG A 33 -0.95 -6.31 -7.30
C ARG A 33 -2.25 -6.98 -6.86
N PRO A 34 -2.22 -8.09 -6.11
CA PRO A 34 -3.45 -8.60 -5.53
C PRO A 34 -4.01 -7.49 -4.65
N SER A 35 -5.08 -6.84 -5.12
CA SER A 35 -5.89 -5.99 -4.28
C SER A 35 -6.39 -6.90 -3.17
N VAL A 36 -5.84 -6.75 -1.97
CA VAL A 36 -6.41 -7.38 -0.79
C VAL A 36 -7.76 -6.69 -0.61
N ILE A 37 -8.81 -7.26 -1.20
CA ILE A 37 -10.18 -6.90 -0.85
C ILE A 37 -10.39 -7.49 0.53
N VAL A 38 -9.94 -6.74 1.54
CA VAL A 38 -10.33 -6.99 2.92
C VAL A 38 -11.82 -6.67 2.95
N LYS A 39 -12.67 -7.69 2.88
CA LYS A 39 -14.05 -7.51 3.34
C LYS A 39 -13.93 -7.05 4.78
N PRO A 40 -14.41 -5.85 5.15
CA PRO A 40 -14.31 -5.40 6.52
C PRO A 40 -15.07 -6.40 7.39
N ASP A 41 -14.38 -6.96 8.37
CA ASP A 41 -15.04 -7.77 9.38
C ASP A 41 -15.99 -6.82 10.13
N LEU A 42 -17.29 -7.08 10.09
CA LEU A 42 -18.27 -6.21 10.72
C LEU A 42 -18.13 -6.21 12.25
N ARG A 43 -17.44 -7.19 12.83
CA ARG A 43 -17.06 -7.20 14.25
C ARG A 43 -16.01 -6.14 14.59
N LEU A 44 -15.21 -5.72 13.60
CA LEU A 44 -14.29 -4.58 13.69
C LEU A 44 -15.01 -3.22 13.60
N GLN A 45 -16.33 -3.22 13.34
CA GLN A 45 -17.18 -2.04 13.42
C GLN A 45 -18.03 -2.01 14.69
N ASP A 46 -17.66 -2.77 15.72
CA ASP A 46 -18.27 -2.62 17.04
C ASP A 46 -17.84 -1.26 17.61
N PRO A 47 -18.76 -0.27 17.68
CA PRO A 47 -18.40 1.08 18.14
C PRO A 47 -17.98 1.09 19.61
N ALA A 48 -18.48 0.14 20.41
CA ALA A 48 -18.08 0.02 21.81
C ALA A 48 -16.64 -0.49 21.92
N ALA A 49 -16.27 -1.50 21.13
CA ALA A 49 -14.89 -1.99 21.10
C ALA A 49 -13.91 -0.94 20.57
N LEU A 50 -14.32 -0.15 19.56
CA LEU A 50 -13.49 0.94 19.04
C LEU A 50 -13.30 2.05 20.07
N ALA A 51 -14.36 2.42 20.80
CA ALA A 51 -14.28 3.39 21.89
C ALA A 51 -13.38 2.87 23.03
N GLU A 52 -13.45 1.58 23.36
CA GLU A 52 -12.57 0.97 24.37
C GLU A 52 -11.10 0.98 23.93
N ILE A 53 -10.81 0.73 22.64
CA ILE A 53 -9.44 0.81 22.09
C ILE A 53 -8.91 2.23 22.18
N GLU A 54 -9.72 3.22 21.82
CA GLU A 54 -9.36 4.64 21.93
C GLU A 54 -9.05 5.00 23.39
N LEU A 55 -9.94 4.64 24.31
CA LEU A 55 -9.75 4.83 25.75
C LEU A 55 -8.46 4.18 26.27
N PHE A 56 -8.19 2.92 25.88
CA PHE A 56 -6.95 2.23 26.25
C PHE A 56 -5.71 2.95 25.72
N GLY A 57 -5.80 3.48 24.50
CA GLY A 57 -4.75 4.28 23.89
C GLY A 57 -4.43 5.54 24.70
N GLU A 58 -5.45 6.28 25.11
CA GLU A 58 -5.31 7.50 25.92
C GLU A 58 -4.65 7.22 27.28
N VAL A 59 -5.10 6.17 27.98
CA VAL A 59 -4.51 5.75 29.26
C VAL A 59 -3.05 5.35 29.09
N MET A 60 -2.70 4.61 28.03
CA MET A 60 -1.30 4.25 27.75
C MET A 60 -0.43 5.47 27.47
N VAL A 61 -0.94 6.46 26.73
CA VAL A 61 -0.22 7.70 26.46
C VAL A 61 0.02 8.49 27.75
N ALA A 62 -1.01 8.62 28.60
CA ALA A 62 -0.89 9.29 29.89
C ALA A 62 0.15 8.61 30.79
N ALA A 63 0.08 7.27 30.90
CA ALA A 63 1.03 6.49 31.68
C ALA A 63 2.46 6.59 31.14
N ALA A 64 2.64 6.57 29.81
CA ALA A 64 3.95 6.70 29.19
C ALA A 64 4.54 8.13 29.29
N SER A 65 3.68 9.12 29.49
CA SER A 65 4.08 10.52 29.65
C SER A 65 4.35 10.91 31.11
N SER A 66 3.97 10.04 32.05
CA SER A 66 4.19 10.24 33.48
C SER A 66 5.54 9.66 33.91
N ASP A 67 6.24 10.36 34.81
CA ASP A 67 7.47 9.89 35.44
C ASP A 67 7.21 8.87 36.57
N HIS A 68 5.94 8.63 36.90
CA HIS A 68 5.49 7.70 37.93
C HIS A 68 4.25 6.92 37.48
N PRO A 69 3.93 5.78 38.14
CA PRO A 69 2.64 5.13 37.94
C PRO A 69 1.48 6.10 38.20
N LEU A 70 0.44 6.06 37.37
CA LEU A 70 -0.77 6.84 37.60
C LEU A 70 -1.47 6.36 38.88
N SER A 71 -1.83 7.30 39.72
CA SER A 71 -2.74 7.06 40.85
C SER A 71 -4.18 6.87 40.35
N PRO A 72 -5.08 6.30 41.17
CA PRO A 72 -6.49 6.18 40.81
C PRO A 72 -7.14 7.52 40.47
N ASP A 73 -6.84 8.59 41.20
CA ASP A 73 -7.41 9.92 40.97
C ASP A 73 -6.92 10.49 39.62
N GLU A 74 -5.63 10.34 39.29
CA GLU A 74 -5.09 10.76 37.99
C GLU A 74 -5.64 9.92 36.84
N LEU A 75 -5.92 8.64 37.09
CA LEU A 75 -6.59 7.80 36.11
C LEU A 75 -8.04 8.25 35.89
N ASP A 76 -8.77 8.60 36.95
CA ASP A 76 -10.13 9.13 36.85
C ASP A 76 -10.16 10.47 36.09
N GLU A 77 -9.15 11.32 36.25
CA GLU A 77 -8.98 12.54 35.46
C GLU A 77 -8.76 12.24 33.96
N VAL A 78 -7.86 11.30 33.63
CA VAL A 78 -7.61 10.86 32.24
C VAL A 78 -8.87 10.26 31.61
N LEU A 79 -9.64 9.51 32.38
CA LEU A 79 -10.91 8.90 31.95
C LEU A 79 -12.07 9.91 31.92
N GLY A 80 -11.85 11.16 32.35
CA GLY A 80 -12.90 12.20 32.40
C GLY A 80 -14.02 11.91 33.40
N LEU A 81 -13.75 11.12 34.44
CA LEU A 81 -14.72 10.72 35.47
C LEU A 81 -14.91 11.78 36.56
N VAL A 82 -14.04 12.78 36.61
CA VAL A 82 -14.14 13.91 37.53
C VAL A 82 -15.06 14.97 36.92
N GLU A 83 -16.21 15.24 37.54
CA GLU A 83 -17.11 16.31 37.08
C GLU A 83 -16.47 17.69 37.31
N HIS A 84 -16.52 18.55 36.28
CA HIS A 84 -16.11 19.96 36.33
C HIS A 84 -17.29 20.91 36.61
#